data_AF-A0A2N1SHX7-F1
#
_entry.id   AF-A0A2N1SHX7-F1
#
_cell.length_a   1.000
_cell.length_b   1.000
_cell.length_c   1.000
_cell.angle_alpha   90.00
_cell.angle_beta   90.00
_cell.angle_gamma   90.00
#
_symmetry.space_group_name_H-M   'P 1'
#
loop_
_entity.id
_entity.type
_entity.pdbx_description
1 polymer ?
#
loop_
_entity_poly.entity_id
_entity_poly.type
_entity_poly.pdbx_seq_one_letter_code
_entity_poly.pdbx_strand_id
1 'polypeptide(L)'
;MAGETAAKGRTTEYLSKRKGQPANPNGNKPRQGMMQSRKEHMRKEDRSRPNTGLCEQLISFTNIQQAVKKVMRNKGCAGIDGMGVQELPGYFGAHWEEIREQIVTRTYRPQPVLRVEIPKDNGGVRLLGIPTAVDRVIQQALVQVLTPVFEPTFSDFSYGFRPGRSAEDAVRLAQTYMSEGYQHVVDLDLSKFFDTVDHDILMGLIDKHMDDKDVRRLIFVFLKSGVMTNGSMLATALGTPQGGL
;
A
#
# COMPACT_ATOMS: atom_id res chain seq x y z
N MET A 1 -44.63 6.34 -53.68
CA MET A 1 -44.60 7.77 -54.08
C MET A 1 -43.92 8.50 -52.93
N ALA A 2 -42.62 8.81 -53.05
CA ALA A 2 -42.07 10.06 -53.62
C ALA A 2 -42.58 11.29 -52.85
N GLY A 3 -41.79 12.22 -52.32
CA GLY A 3 -40.34 12.53 -52.30
C GLY A 3 -40.08 13.42 -51.05
N GLU A 4 -38.89 13.50 -50.48
CA GLU A 4 -37.68 14.21 -50.93
C GLU A 4 -37.52 15.60 -50.27
N THR A 5 -36.26 16.01 -50.05
CA THR A 5 -35.70 17.25 -49.46
C THR A 5 -35.40 17.21 -47.94
N ALA A 6 -34.24 17.64 -47.42
CA ALA A 6 -33.16 18.47 -47.96
C ALA A 6 -31.79 18.17 -47.31
N ALA A 7 -30.76 18.65 -47.99
CA ALA A 7 -29.34 18.38 -47.83
C ALA A 7 -28.59 19.20 -46.75
N LYS A 8 -27.32 18.78 -46.55
CA LYS A 8 -26.09 19.48 -46.06
C LYS A 8 -25.56 18.86 -44.75
N GLY A 9 -24.32 18.37 -44.63
CA GLY A 9 -23.19 18.31 -45.54
C GLY A 9 -21.94 17.72 -44.85
N ARG A 10 -21.03 17.19 -45.69
CA ARG A 10 -19.57 17.01 -45.50
C ARG A 10 -19.07 16.11 -44.35
N THR A 11 -18.75 14.87 -44.71
CA THR A 11 -17.69 14.07 -44.05
C THR A 11 -16.88 13.37 -45.16
N THR A 12 -15.95 14.12 -45.73
CA THR A 12 -14.84 13.59 -46.53
C THR A 12 -13.61 13.49 -45.63
N GLU A 13 -12.67 12.61 -46.02
CA GLU A 13 -11.29 12.45 -45.49
C GLU A 13 -11.17 11.61 -44.20
N TYR A 14 -10.51 10.44 -44.12
CA TYR A 14 -9.50 9.77 -44.94
C TYR A 14 -9.60 8.23 -44.75
N LEU A 15 -10.08 7.51 -45.77
CA LEU A 15 -9.81 6.09 -45.98
C LEU A 15 -9.35 5.94 -47.43
N SER A 16 -8.05 5.81 -47.64
CA SER A 16 -7.40 5.01 -48.71
C SER A 16 -6.01 5.55 -49.01
N LYS A 17 -5.01 4.73 -48.68
CA LYS A 17 -3.77 4.56 -49.47
C LYS A 17 -2.97 3.41 -48.84
N ARG A 18 -3.22 2.19 -49.31
CA ARG A 18 -2.29 1.05 -49.24
C ARG A 18 -2.08 0.49 -50.65
N LYS A 19 -0.92 0.79 -51.22
CA LYS A 19 -0.15 0.07 -52.25
C LYS A 19 1.27 0.64 -52.11
N GLY A 20 2.41 -0.05 -52.03
CA GLY A 20 2.81 -1.45 -51.99
C GLY A 20 4.33 -1.47 -52.22
N GLN A 21 5.10 -2.00 -51.23
CA GLN A 21 6.47 -2.59 -51.31
C GLN A 21 7.69 -1.70 -51.69
N PRO A 22 8.95 -2.05 -51.29
CA PRO A 22 9.49 -3.39 -51.06
C PRO A 22 10.12 -3.68 -49.68
N ALA A 23 10.32 -4.97 -49.42
CA ALA A 23 11.01 -5.52 -48.26
C ALA A 23 12.52 -5.18 -48.30
N ASN A 24 13.05 -4.72 -47.16
CA ASN A 24 14.50 -4.52 -46.96
C ASN A 24 15.07 -5.72 -46.16
N PRO A 25 16.04 -6.46 -46.70
CA PRO A 25 16.70 -7.58 -46.05
C PRO A 25 17.88 -7.05 -45.22
N ASN A 26 17.63 -6.64 -43.98
CA ASN A 26 18.73 -6.53 -43.03
C ASN A 26 18.21 -6.66 -41.60
N GLY A 27 18.39 -7.86 -41.06
CA GLY A 27 18.26 -8.11 -39.63
C GLY A 27 19.30 -7.30 -38.89
N ASN A 28 18.85 -6.43 -37.99
CA ASN A 28 19.68 -6.01 -36.87
C ASN A 28 18.80 -5.67 -35.65
N LYS A 29 18.85 -6.55 -34.65
CA LYS A 29 18.60 -6.20 -33.24
C LYS A 29 19.79 -5.32 -32.77
N PRO A 30 19.62 -4.33 -31.88
CA PRO A 30 19.27 -4.63 -30.49
C PRO A 30 18.38 -3.60 -29.77
N ARG A 31 17.26 -4.09 -29.21
CA ARG A 31 16.52 -3.44 -28.10
C ARG A 31 17.19 -3.68 -26.72
N GLN A 32 18.40 -4.25 -26.69
CA GLN A 32 19.11 -4.59 -25.45
C GLN A 32 19.85 -3.40 -24.81
N GLY A 33 20.35 -2.45 -25.60
CA GLY A 33 21.17 -1.34 -25.10
C GLY A 33 20.43 -0.33 -24.22
N MET A 34 19.15 -0.04 -24.52
CA MET A 34 18.32 0.86 -23.69
C MET A 34 17.98 0.26 -22.32
N MET A 35 17.82 -1.07 -22.24
CA MET A 35 17.60 -1.76 -20.96
C MET A 35 18.89 -1.89 -20.14
N GLN A 36 20.04 -2.06 -20.79
CA GLN A 36 21.35 -2.11 -20.13
C GLN A 36 21.76 -0.74 -19.59
N SER A 37 21.57 0.34 -20.37
CA SER A 37 21.83 1.72 -19.93
C SER A 37 20.99 2.13 -18.72
N ARG A 38 19.71 1.71 -18.66
CA ARG A 38 18.84 1.95 -17.49
C ARG A 38 19.24 1.11 -16.27
N LYS A 39 19.69 -0.14 -16.49
CA LYS A 39 20.23 -1.02 -15.43
C LYS A 39 21.58 -0.54 -14.88
N GLU A 40 22.41 0.08 -15.72
CA GLU A 40 23.70 0.65 -15.34
C GLU A 40 23.54 1.99 -14.62
N HIS A 41 22.61 2.86 -15.04
CA HIS A 41 22.28 4.08 -14.30
C HIS A 41 21.60 3.80 -12.94
N MET A 42 20.87 2.69 -12.80
CA MET A 42 20.37 2.21 -11.50
C MET A 42 21.46 1.61 -10.59
N ARG A 43 22.71 1.50 -11.06
CA ARG A 43 23.80 0.77 -10.36
C ARG A 43 24.80 1.65 -9.61
N LYS A 44 24.50 2.94 -9.39
CA LYS A 44 25.32 3.83 -8.56
C LYS A 44 24.50 4.75 -7.64
N GLU A 45 23.32 4.31 -7.18
CA GLU A 45 22.75 4.94 -5.98
C GLU A 45 23.56 4.48 -4.78
N ASP A 46 24.07 5.44 -4.00
CA ASP A 46 24.80 5.16 -2.77
C ASP A 46 23.85 4.49 -1.76
N ARG A 47 23.98 3.18 -1.60
CA ARG A 47 23.17 2.40 -0.67
C ARG A 47 23.65 2.51 0.77
N SER A 48 24.66 3.34 1.05
CA SER A 48 25.19 3.53 2.40
C SER A 48 24.39 4.54 3.23
N ARG A 49 23.48 5.30 2.62
CA ARG A 49 22.65 6.31 3.28
C ARG A 49 21.19 6.22 2.82
N PRO A 50 20.23 6.67 3.65
CA PRO A 50 18.84 6.78 3.22
C PRO A 50 18.81 7.70 2.02
N ASN A 51 18.16 7.28 0.93
CA ASN A 51 18.24 8.01 -0.32
C ASN A 51 17.11 9.05 -0.47
N THR A 52 16.26 9.17 0.55
CA THR A 52 15.04 9.99 0.53
C THR A 52 14.65 10.53 1.91
N GLY A 53 13.98 11.68 1.94
CA GLY A 53 13.67 12.41 3.17
C GLY A 53 12.67 11.72 4.11
N LEU A 54 11.64 11.02 3.61
CA LEU A 54 10.73 10.29 4.49
C LEU A 54 11.40 9.02 5.03
N CYS A 55 12.31 8.42 4.27
CA CYS A 55 13.10 7.28 4.75
C CYS A 55 14.01 7.70 5.92
N GLU A 56 14.65 8.87 5.86
CA GLU A 56 15.43 9.44 6.98
C GLU A 56 14.57 9.63 8.24
N GLN A 57 13.36 10.17 8.09
CA GLN A 57 12.42 10.34 9.20
C GLN A 57 11.95 8.99 9.76
N LEU A 58 11.68 8.02 8.88
CA LEU A 58 11.21 6.68 9.22
C LEU A 58 12.21 5.97 10.13
N ILE A 59 13.49 6.00 9.76
CA ILE A 59 14.56 5.33 10.51
C ILE A 59 15.17 6.22 11.61
N SER A 60 14.59 7.39 11.89
CA SER A 60 15.09 8.23 12.97
C SER A 60 14.90 7.52 14.31
N PHE A 61 15.89 7.65 15.19
CA PHE A 61 15.86 7.03 16.52
C PHE A 61 14.58 7.39 17.29
N THR A 62 14.19 8.67 17.25
CA THR A 62 12.97 9.17 17.89
C THR A 62 11.71 8.49 17.35
N ASN A 63 11.56 8.37 16.03
CA ASN A 63 10.39 7.74 15.42
C ASN A 63 10.29 6.25 15.78
N ILE A 64 11.42 5.53 15.74
CA ILE A 64 11.45 4.11 16.11
C ILE A 64 11.15 3.90 17.58
N GLN A 65 11.68 4.73 18.48
CA GLN A 65 11.34 4.66 19.89
C GLN A 65 9.85 4.92 20.15
N GLN A 66 9.24 5.87 19.45
CA GLN A 66 7.81 6.12 19.52
C GLN A 66 6.99 4.93 18.97
N ALA A 67 7.46 4.33 17.87
CA ALA A 67 6.86 3.13 17.28
C ALA A 67 6.87 1.95 18.28
N VAL A 68 8.02 1.66 18.91
CA VAL A 68 8.15 0.60 19.93
C VAL A 68 7.15 0.84 21.06
N LYS A 69 7.13 2.04 21.64
CA LYS A 69 6.20 2.39 22.73
C LYS A 69 4.74 2.22 22.32
N LYS A 70 4.39 2.61 21.10
CA LYS A 70 3.03 2.51 20.56
C LYS A 70 2.60 1.05 20.38
N VAL A 71 3.45 0.21 19.79
CA VAL A 71 3.19 -1.24 19.63
C VAL A 71 3.07 -1.93 20.98
N MET A 72 3.94 -1.62 21.94
CA MET A 72 3.84 -2.17 23.30
C MET A 72 2.51 -1.80 23.97
N ARG A 73 2.05 -0.56 23.79
CA ARG A 73 0.76 -0.10 24.32
C ARG A 73 -0.44 -0.80 23.68
N ASN A 74 -0.37 -1.06 22.37
CA ASN A 74 -1.42 -1.78 21.64
C ASN A 74 -1.50 -3.26 22.03
N LYS A 75 -0.46 -3.82 22.68
CA LYS A 75 -0.35 -5.24 23.06
C LYS A 75 -0.43 -6.11 21.79
N GLY A 76 -1.14 -7.24 21.86
CA GLY A 76 -1.32 -8.16 20.73
C GLY A 76 -0.47 -9.42 20.84
N CYS A 77 -0.92 -10.45 20.12
CA CYS A 77 -0.25 -11.74 20.09
C CYS A 77 1.09 -11.67 19.35
N ALA A 78 1.96 -12.65 19.64
CA ALA A 78 3.17 -12.86 18.87
C ALA A 78 2.85 -13.23 17.42
N GLY A 79 3.78 -12.90 16.52
CA GLY A 79 3.71 -13.35 15.13
C GLY A 79 4.22 -14.78 14.97
N ILE A 80 4.64 -15.13 13.75
CA ILE A 80 5.16 -16.47 13.45
C ILE A 80 6.45 -16.83 14.21
N ASP A 81 7.18 -15.83 14.68
CA ASP A 81 8.45 -15.95 15.41
C ASP A 81 8.27 -16.15 16.92
N GLY A 82 7.04 -16.05 17.43
CA GLY A 82 6.74 -16.23 18.85
C GLY A 82 7.18 -15.08 19.75
N MET A 83 7.79 -14.01 19.20
CA MET A 83 8.27 -12.87 20.00
C MET A 83 7.12 -12.02 20.54
N GLY A 84 7.11 -11.82 21.85
CA GLY A 84 6.16 -10.94 22.53
C GLY A 84 6.55 -9.47 22.45
N VAL A 85 5.58 -8.57 22.56
CA VAL A 85 5.84 -7.11 22.51
C VAL A 85 6.74 -6.61 23.65
N GLN A 86 6.83 -7.34 24.76
CA GLN A 86 7.67 -6.97 25.90
C GLN A 86 9.17 -7.14 25.63
N GLU A 87 9.53 -7.95 24.63
CA GLU A 87 10.91 -8.21 24.24
C GLU A 87 11.45 -7.14 23.28
N LEU A 88 10.56 -6.32 22.70
CA LEU A 88 10.90 -5.30 21.71
C LEU A 88 12.01 -4.33 22.15
N PRO A 89 12.04 -3.78 23.39
CA PRO A 89 13.09 -2.85 23.78
C PRO A 89 14.49 -3.48 23.75
N GLY A 90 14.62 -4.72 24.24
CA GLY A 90 15.89 -5.44 24.24
C GLY A 90 16.31 -5.84 22.82
N TYR A 91 15.35 -6.31 22.02
CA TYR A 91 15.60 -6.70 20.63
C TYR A 91 16.05 -5.51 19.78
N PHE A 92 15.33 -4.38 19.81
CA PHE A 92 15.75 -3.18 19.10
C PHE A 92 17.05 -2.60 19.67
N GLY A 93 17.32 -2.73 20.97
CA GLY A 93 18.62 -2.35 21.54
C GLY A 93 19.80 -3.11 20.94
N ALA A 94 19.61 -4.39 20.60
CA ALA A 94 20.67 -5.25 20.05
C ALA A 94 20.74 -5.25 18.52
N HIS A 95 19.60 -5.16 17.83
CA HIS A 95 19.48 -5.41 16.38
C HIS A 95 19.13 -4.18 15.54
N TRP A 96 18.93 -3.00 16.14
CA TRP A 96 18.44 -1.83 15.40
C TRP A 96 19.37 -1.42 14.25
N GLU A 97 20.69 -1.37 14.45
CA GLU A 97 21.60 -0.96 13.37
C GLU A 97 21.55 -1.90 12.16
N GLU A 98 21.38 -3.20 12.39
CA GLU A 98 21.20 -4.20 11.33
C GLU A 98 19.89 -3.95 10.57
N ILE A 99 18.77 -3.79 11.29
CA ILE A 99 17.45 -3.53 10.68
C ILE A 99 17.48 -2.22 9.89
N ARG A 100 18.11 -1.19 10.45
CA ARG A 100 18.30 0.11 9.83
C ARG A 100 19.09 -0.02 8.52
N GLU A 101 20.22 -0.72 8.55
CA GLU A 101 21.03 -0.98 7.35
C GLU A 101 20.22 -1.75 6.30
N GLN A 102 19.42 -2.74 6.71
CA GLN A 102 18.57 -3.49 5.80
C GLN A 102 17.51 -2.60 5.12
N ILE A 103 16.91 -1.65 5.84
CA ILE A 103 15.95 -0.70 5.27
C ILE A 103 16.66 0.22 4.27
N VAL A 104 17.79 0.80 4.66
CA VAL A 104 18.58 1.73 3.82
C VAL A 104 19.08 1.05 2.54
N THR A 105 19.56 -0.18 2.64
CA THR A 105 20.08 -0.95 1.50
C THR A 105 18.97 -1.63 0.69
N ARG A 106 17.70 -1.47 1.07
CA ARG A 106 16.50 -2.09 0.46
C ARG A 106 16.51 -3.63 0.51
N THR A 107 17.22 -4.18 1.49
CA THR A 107 17.35 -5.64 1.72
C THR A 107 16.39 -6.16 2.77
N TYR A 108 15.76 -5.29 3.58
CA TYR A 108 14.73 -5.69 4.55
C TYR A 108 13.64 -6.55 3.89
N ARG A 109 13.29 -7.64 4.56
CA ARG A 109 12.23 -8.56 4.14
C ARG A 109 11.31 -8.80 5.34
N PRO A 110 10.07 -8.27 5.30
CA PRO A 110 9.10 -8.57 6.33
C PRO A 110 8.83 -10.07 6.40
N GLN A 111 8.54 -10.56 7.60
CA GLN A 111 8.16 -11.94 7.78
C GLN A 111 6.71 -12.15 7.27
N PRO A 112 6.37 -13.36 6.82
CA PRO A 112 4.99 -13.73 6.54
C PRO A 112 4.12 -13.54 7.79
N VAL A 113 2.90 -13.06 7.60
CA VAL A 113 1.97 -12.88 8.72
C VAL A 113 1.40 -14.23 9.17
N LEU A 114 1.22 -14.40 10.49
CA LEU A 114 0.58 -15.58 11.07
C LEU A 114 -0.93 -15.53 10.80
N ARG A 115 -1.49 -16.54 10.12
CA ARG A 115 -2.94 -16.60 9.90
C ARG A 115 -3.67 -17.12 11.13
N VAL A 116 -4.65 -16.37 11.60
CA VAL A 116 -5.55 -16.78 12.70
C VAL A 116 -7.00 -16.64 12.25
N GLU A 117 -7.79 -17.68 12.50
CA GLU A 117 -9.23 -17.65 12.24
C GLU A 117 -9.98 -17.15 13.47
N ILE A 118 -10.81 -16.11 13.30
CA ILE A 118 -11.68 -15.58 14.35
C ILE A 118 -13.14 -15.76 13.91
N PRO A 119 -14.00 -16.38 14.72
CA PRO A 119 -15.43 -16.47 14.42
C PRO A 119 -16.07 -15.08 14.30
N LYS A 120 -16.94 -14.88 13.31
CA LYS A 120 -17.79 -13.69 13.25
C LYS A 120 -19.08 -13.91 14.04
N ASP A 121 -19.61 -12.83 14.63
CA ASP A 121 -20.87 -12.85 15.38
C ASP A 121 -22.08 -13.29 14.54
N ASN A 122 -22.03 -13.07 13.21
CA ASN A 122 -23.08 -13.42 12.25
C ASN A 122 -22.82 -14.72 11.48
N GLY A 123 -21.82 -15.51 11.88
CA GLY A 123 -21.41 -16.74 11.19
C GLY A 123 -20.28 -16.51 10.17
N GLY A 124 -19.47 -17.56 9.96
CA GLY A 124 -18.25 -17.52 9.15
C GLY A 124 -17.00 -17.13 9.94
N VAL A 125 -15.86 -17.08 9.24
CA VAL A 125 -14.54 -16.80 9.84
C VAL A 125 -13.95 -15.51 9.27
N ARG A 126 -13.31 -14.72 10.13
CA ARG A 126 -12.41 -13.63 9.78
C ARG A 126 -10.98 -14.15 9.85
N LEU A 127 -10.25 -13.96 8.76
CA LEU A 127 -8.86 -14.39 8.67
C LEU A 127 -7.98 -13.18 9.00
N LEU A 128 -7.42 -13.18 10.21
CA LEU A 128 -6.42 -12.18 10.62
C LEU A 128 -5.03 -12.62 10.18
N GLY A 129 -4.21 -11.64 9.84
CA GLY A 129 -2.78 -11.80 9.61
C GLY A 129 -2.02 -11.04 10.67
N ILE A 130 -1.39 -11.75 11.60
CA ILE A 130 -0.63 -11.16 12.72
C ILE A 130 0.84 -11.06 12.28
N PRO A 131 1.39 -9.86 12.03
CA PRO A 131 2.81 -9.71 11.74
C PRO A 131 3.66 -9.97 12.98
N THR A 132 4.96 -10.16 12.80
CA THR A 132 5.91 -10.20 13.93
C THR A 132 5.90 -8.89 14.71
N ALA A 133 6.33 -8.94 15.97
CA ALA A 133 6.39 -7.73 16.79
C ALA A 133 7.32 -6.67 16.15
N VAL A 134 8.43 -7.11 15.55
CA VAL A 134 9.38 -6.25 14.82
C VAL A 134 8.71 -5.61 13.60
N ASP A 135 8.02 -6.40 12.77
CA ASP A 135 7.32 -5.89 11.59
C ASP A 135 6.24 -4.87 11.97
N ARG A 136 5.51 -5.09 13.07
CA ARG A 136 4.54 -4.10 13.59
C ARG A 136 5.20 -2.79 13.99
N VAL A 137 6.41 -2.82 14.56
CA VAL A 137 7.16 -1.59 14.87
C VAL A 137 7.53 -0.85 13.60
N ILE A 138 8.01 -1.53 12.56
CA ILE A 138 8.36 -0.89 11.29
C ILE A 138 7.10 -0.37 10.56
N GLN A 139 5.98 -1.11 10.59
CA GLN A 139 4.69 -0.65 10.09
C GLN A 139 4.18 0.58 10.86
N GLN A 140 4.34 0.60 12.17
CA GLN A 140 3.97 1.75 13.00
C GLN A 140 4.88 2.97 12.75
N ALA A 141 6.16 2.74 12.45
CA ALA A 141 7.09 3.78 12.02
C ALA A 141 6.70 4.37 10.64
N LEU A 142 6.26 3.52 9.71
CA LEU A 142 5.67 3.94 8.43
C LEU A 142 4.44 4.83 8.65
N VAL A 143 3.50 4.40 9.50
CA VAL A 143 2.28 5.16 9.77
C VAL A 143 2.59 6.55 10.31
N GLN A 144 3.57 6.68 11.21
CA GLN A 144 3.97 7.97 11.78
C GLN A 144 4.48 8.96 10.73
N VAL A 145 5.23 8.49 9.72
CA VAL A 145 5.73 9.36 8.65
C VAL A 145 4.73 9.57 7.50
N LEU A 146 3.83 8.62 7.28
CA LEU A 146 2.81 8.71 6.23
C LEU A 146 1.59 9.53 6.68
N THR A 147 1.23 9.50 7.95
CA THR A 147 0.06 10.22 8.47
C THR A 147 0.10 11.72 8.12
N PRO A 148 1.19 12.47 8.37
CA PRO A 148 1.27 13.88 8.01
C PRO A 148 1.19 14.15 6.50
N VAL A 149 1.55 13.17 5.66
CA VAL A 149 1.49 13.29 4.19
C VAL A 149 0.06 13.09 3.68
N PHE A 150 -0.65 12.09 4.20
CA PHE A 150 -1.95 11.69 3.67
C PHE A 150 -3.14 12.33 4.39
N GLU A 151 -3.06 12.61 5.70
CA GLU A 151 -4.18 13.18 6.46
C GLU A 151 -4.78 14.45 5.84
N PRO A 152 -3.97 15.44 5.37
CA PRO A 152 -4.50 16.64 4.75
C PRO A 152 -5.25 16.40 3.43
N THR A 153 -5.07 15.23 2.81
CA THR A 153 -5.68 14.86 1.52
C THR A 153 -7.03 14.18 1.68
N PHE A 154 -7.36 13.70 2.89
CA PHE A 154 -8.59 12.96 3.13
C PHE A 154 -9.80 13.89 3.26
N SER A 155 -10.94 13.41 2.76
CA SER A 155 -12.22 14.10 2.89
C SER A 155 -12.55 14.39 4.36
N ASP A 156 -13.18 15.53 4.62
CA ASP A 156 -13.73 15.86 5.94
C ASP A 156 -14.86 14.94 6.39
N PHE A 157 -15.44 14.15 5.48
CA PHE A 157 -16.47 13.16 5.76
C PHE A 157 -15.91 11.74 5.95
N SER A 158 -14.58 11.59 5.98
CA SER A 158 -13.91 10.32 6.30
C SER A 158 -13.53 10.29 7.79
N TYR A 159 -14.00 9.28 8.53
CA TYR A 159 -13.83 9.20 9.98
C TYR A 159 -13.07 7.96 10.46
N GLY A 160 -13.04 6.88 9.66
CA GLY A 160 -12.44 5.61 10.08
C GLY A 160 -10.91 5.66 10.15
N PHE A 161 -10.34 5.16 11.24
CA PHE A 161 -8.89 4.99 11.44
C PHE A 161 -8.04 6.27 11.33
N ARG A 162 -8.63 7.45 11.57
CA ARG A 162 -7.95 8.75 11.47
C ARG A 162 -7.68 9.37 12.84
N PRO A 163 -6.55 10.05 13.04
CA PRO A 163 -6.28 10.78 14.27
C PRO A 163 -7.31 11.90 14.49
N GLY A 164 -7.84 12.01 15.70
CA GLY A 164 -8.78 13.07 16.07
C GLY A 164 -10.18 12.96 15.45
N ARG A 165 -10.53 11.81 14.85
CA ARG A 165 -11.86 11.51 14.31
C ARG A 165 -12.39 10.21 14.87
N SER A 166 -13.69 10.14 15.09
CA SER A 166 -14.34 8.98 15.72
C SER A 166 -15.63 8.56 15.01
N ALA A 167 -16.11 7.36 15.31
CA ALA A 167 -17.43 6.91 14.86
C ALA A 167 -18.55 7.80 15.39
N GLU A 168 -18.40 8.36 16.60
CA GLU A 168 -19.37 9.28 17.19
C GLU A 168 -19.49 10.58 16.37
N ASP A 169 -18.40 11.08 15.80
CA ASP A 169 -18.42 12.26 14.93
C ASP A 169 -19.19 11.98 13.63
N ALA A 170 -19.03 10.78 13.06
CA ALA A 170 -19.78 10.35 11.88
C ALA A 170 -21.28 10.25 12.17
N VAL A 171 -21.65 9.67 13.32
CA VAL A 171 -23.06 9.58 13.76
C VAL A 171 -23.65 10.96 13.98
N ARG A 172 -22.91 11.88 14.61
CA ARG A 172 -23.36 13.26 14.85
C ARG A 172 -23.65 13.97 13.53
N LEU A 173 -22.78 13.85 12.53
CA LEU A 173 -23.01 14.43 11.22
C LEU A 173 -24.25 13.82 10.54
N ALA A 174 -24.42 12.50 10.61
CA ALA A 174 -25.60 11.85 10.05
C ALA A 174 -26.91 12.36 10.69
N GLN A 175 -26.91 12.59 12.02
CA GLN A 175 -28.04 13.19 12.72
C GLN A 175 -28.34 14.62 12.23
N THR A 176 -27.31 15.42 11.93
CA THR A 176 -27.49 16.74 11.33
C THR A 176 -28.22 16.64 9.99
N TYR A 177 -27.79 15.76 9.09
CA TYR A 177 -28.50 15.57 7.81
C TYR A 177 -29.96 15.12 7.99
N MET A 178 -30.22 14.23 8.95
CA MET A 178 -31.61 13.85 9.27
C MET A 178 -32.45 15.06 9.72
N SER A 179 -31.87 15.94 10.54
CA SER A 179 -32.54 17.17 11.01
C SER A 179 -32.77 18.20 9.90
N GLU A 180 -31.93 18.21 8.87
CA GLU A 180 -32.07 19.06 7.68
C GLU A 180 -33.10 18.52 6.66
N GLY A 181 -33.66 17.33 6.91
CA GLY A 181 -34.72 16.74 6.08
C GLY A 181 -34.26 15.62 5.13
N TYR A 182 -33.00 15.18 5.21
CA TYR A 182 -32.54 14.00 4.47
C TYR A 182 -33.01 12.71 5.15
N GLN A 183 -34.13 12.14 4.67
CA GLN A 183 -34.81 11.01 5.31
C GLN A 183 -34.45 9.62 4.76
N HIS A 184 -33.62 9.56 3.73
CA HIS A 184 -33.22 8.30 3.09
C HIS A 184 -31.72 8.11 3.16
N VAL A 185 -31.30 6.89 3.47
CA VAL A 185 -29.89 6.48 3.54
C VAL A 185 -29.61 5.48 2.43
N VAL A 186 -28.51 5.66 1.72
CA VAL A 186 -27.95 4.66 0.81
C VAL A 186 -26.81 3.99 1.56
N ASP A 187 -27.04 2.76 2.00
CA ASP A 187 -26.06 1.96 2.72
C ASP A 187 -25.21 1.15 1.74
N LEU A 188 -23.89 1.33 1.79
CA LEU A 188 -22.92 0.71 0.89
C LEU A 188 -21.80 0.08 1.73
N ASP A 189 -21.63 -1.24 1.60
CA ASP A 189 -20.53 -1.98 2.21
C ASP A 189 -19.71 -2.74 1.16
N LEU A 190 -18.39 -2.76 1.34
CA LEU A 190 -17.47 -3.48 0.46
C LEU A 190 -17.11 -4.83 1.07
N SER A 191 -17.66 -5.89 0.48
CA SER A 191 -17.37 -7.26 0.90
C SER A 191 -15.87 -7.56 0.82
N LYS A 192 -15.29 -8.06 1.92
CA LYS A 192 -13.88 -8.50 1.98
C LYS A 192 -12.88 -7.42 1.52
N PHE A 193 -13.16 -6.15 1.83
CA PHE A 193 -12.35 -4.99 1.40
C PHE A 193 -10.83 -5.25 1.44
N PHE A 194 -10.30 -5.65 2.61
CA PHE A 194 -8.88 -5.89 2.80
C PHE A 194 -8.35 -7.11 2.05
N ASP A 195 -9.18 -8.10 1.71
CA ASP A 195 -8.71 -9.31 1.02
C ASP A 195 -8.62 -9.10 -0.50
N THR A 196 -9.26 -8.05 -1.03
CA THR A 196 -9.40 -7.80 -2.48
C THR A 196 -8.66 -6.56 -2.97
N VAL A 197 -7.87 -5.89 -2.12
CA VAL A 197 -7.12 -4.68 -2.51
C VAL A 197 -6.09 -5.03 -3.60
N ASP A 198 -6.21 -4.39 -4.76
CA ASP A 198 -5.21 -4.51 -5.82
C ASP A 198 -3.95 -3.71 -5.47
N HIS A 199 -2.79 -4.37 -5.50
CA HIS A 199 -1.52 -3.75 -5.11
C HIS A 199 -1.07 -2.69 -6.10
N ASP A 200 -1.29 -2.86 -7.41
CA ASP A 200 -0.85 -1.89 -8.41
C ASP A 200 -1.70 -0.62 -8.35
N ILE A 201 -3.01 -0.77 -8.16
CA ILE A 201 -3.92 0.36 -7.93
C ILE A 201 -3.55 1.10 -6.65
N LEU A 202 -3.36 0.38 -5.53
CA LEU A 202 -3.00 0.97 -4.25
C LEU A 202 -1.67 1.75 -4.35
N MET A 203 -0.65 1.13 -4.94
CA MET A 203 0.65 1.80 -5.12
C MET A 203 0.53 3.02 -6.04
N GLY A 204 -0.27 2.94 -7.10
CA GLY A 204 -0.55 4.08 -7.98
C GLY A 204 -1.28 5.23 -7.28
N LEU A 205 -2.10 4.97 -6.26
CA LEU A 205 -2.71 6.01 -5.43
C LEU A 205 -1.71 6.64 -4.46
N ILE A 206 -0.83 5.83 -3.86
CA ILE A 206 0.25 6.32 -2.99
C ILE A 206 1.18 7.26 -3.77
N ASP A 207 1.53 6.88 -5.00
CA ASP A 207 2.44 7.63 -5.88
C ASP A 207 1.90 9.03 -6.26
N LYS A 208 0.59 9.30 -6.10
CA LYS A 208 0.01 10.63 -6.35
C LYS A 208 0.35 11.65 -5.27
N HIS A 209 0.66 11.19 -4.06
CA HIS A 209 0.82 12.05 -2.88
C HIS A 209 2.20 11.92 -2.22
N MET A 210 3.02 10.97 -2.66
CA MET A 210 4.36 10.73 -2.11
C MET A 210 5.33 10.30 -3.21
N ASP A 211 6.46 11.01 -3.35
CA ASP A 211 7.57 10.64 -4.25
C ASP A 211 8.80 10.19 -3.44
N ASP A 212 8.60 9.20 -2.57
CA ASP A 212 9.68 8.61 -1.77
C ASP A 212 9.84 7.13 -2.14
N LYS A 213 10.86 6.84 -2.95
CA LYS A 213 11.07 5.51 -3.53
C LYS A 213 11.42 4.45 -2.50
N ASP A 214 12.10 4.82 -1.41
CA ASP A 214 12.51 3.89 -0.36
C ASP A 214 11.31 3.49 0.49
N VAL A 215 10.52 4.47 0.93
CA VAL A 215 9.27 4.23 1.67
C VAL A 215 8.25 3.49 0.80
N ARG A 216 8.07 3.90 -0.45
CA ARG A 216 7.22 3.20 -1.43
C ARG A 216 7.61 1.73 -1.57
N ARG A 217 8.91 1.45 -1.71
CA ARG A 217 9.43 0.08 -1.82
C ARG A 217 9.16 -0.73 -0.55
N LEU A 218 9.31 -0.11 0.62
CA LEU A 218 9.06 -0.74 1.91
C LEU A 218 7.58 -1.12 2.08
N ILE A 219 6.66 -0.22 1.73
CA ILE A 219 5.21 -0.52 1.69
C ILE A 219 4.94 -1.71 0.77
N PHE A 220 5.52 -1.71 -0.43
CA PHE A 220 5.31 -2.78 -1.39
C PHE A 220 5.83 -4.15 -0.90
N VAL A 221 6.96 -4.23 -0.17
CA VAL A 221 7.39 -5.52 0.39
C VAL A 221 6.48 -6.01 1.51
N PHE A 222 5.87 -5.11 2.29
CA PHE A 222 4.87 -5.50 3.29
C PHE A 222 3.60 -6.06 2.64
N LEU A 223 3.13 -5.45 1.54
CA LEU A 223 1.99 -5.97 0.79
C LEU A 223 2.27 -7.37 0.21
N LYS A 224 3.52 -7.66 -0.13
CA LYS A 224 3.96 -8.93 -0.72
C LYS A 224 4.52 -9.95 0.26
N SER A 225 4.54 -9.67 1.57
CA SER A 225 5.21 -10.55 2.56
C SER A 225 4.58 -11.93 2.73
N GLY A 226 3.39 -12.15 2.18
CA GLY A 226 2.73 -13.46 2.19
C GLY A 226 2.07 -13.76 3.53
N VAL A 227 1.39 -14.91 3.58
CA VAL A 227 0.71 -15.40 4.78
C VAL A 227 1.22 -16.81 5.08
N MET A 228 1.53 -17.09 6.34
CA MET A 228 1.86 -18.43 6.82
C MET A 228 0.59 -19.10 7.37
N THR A 229 0.23 -20.26 6.82
CA THR A 229 -0.91 -21.08 7.30
C THR A 229 -0.46 -22.53 7.44
N ASN A 230 -0.57 -23.12 8.63
CA ASN A 230 -0.21 -24.52 8.91
C ASN A 230 1.18 -24.94 8.38
N GLY A 231 2.19 -24.06 8.51
CA GLY A 231 3.56 -24.32 8.06
C GLY A 231 3.80 -24.15 6.56
N SER A 232 2.79 -23.76 5.77
CA SER A 232 2.91 -23.46 4.35
C SER A 232 2.83 -21.95 4.09
N MET A 233 3.80 -21.44 3.33
CA MET A 233 3.82 -20.04 2.89
C MET A 233 2.93 -19.88 1.65
N LEU A 234 1.97 -18.96 1.72
CA LEU A 234 1.12 -18.58 0.60
C LEU A 234 1.48 -17.16 0.13
N ALA A 235 1.73 -17.00 -1.16
CA ALA A 235 1.98 -15.69 -1.75
C ALA A 235 0.69 -14.84 -1.75
N THR A 236 0.83 -13.55 -1.45
CA THR A 236 -0.29 -12.60 -1.46
C THR A 236 -0.33 -11.87 -2.80
N ALA A 237 -1.25 -12.27 -3.69
CA ALA A 237 -1.48 -11.60 -4.97
C ALA A 237 -2.33 -10.33 -4.82
N LEU A 238 -3.34 -10.37 -3.95
CA LEU A 238 -4.28 -9.30 -3.62
C LEU A 238 -4.43 -9.17 -2.11
N GLY A 239 -4.87 -8.00 -1.67
CA GLY A 239 -5.25 -7.71 -0.30
C GLY A 239 -4.11 -7.20 0.60
N THR A 240 -4.46 -6.78 1.81
CA THR A 240 -3.54 -6.33 2.84
C THR A 240 -3.81 -7.11 4.14
N PRO A 241 -2.77 -7.48 4.92
CA PRO A 241 -2.97 -8.20 6.16
C PRO A 241 -3.87 -7.43 7.14
N GLN A 242 -4.88 -8.12 7.68
CA GLN A 242 -5.73 -7.59 8.73
C GLN A 242 -5.02 -7.81 10.09
N GLY A 243 -4.49 -6.75 10.69
CA GLY A 243 -3.79 -6.81 11.99
C GLY A 243 -2.45 -6.07 12.06
N GLY A 244 -2.18 -5.16 11.12
CA GLY A 244 -0.87 -4.50 10.98
C GLY A 244 -0.45 -3.51 12.07
N LEU A 245 -1.30 -3.14 13.04
CA LEU A 245 -1.01 -2.09 14.02
C LEU A 245 -1.74 -2.30 15.35
#